data_AF-A0A7X7EXB4-F1
#
_entry.id   AF-A0A7X7EXB4-F1
#
_cell.length_a   1.000
_cell.length_b   1.000
_cell.length_c   1.000
_cell.angle_alpha   90.00
_cell.angle_beta   90.00
_cell.angle_gamma   90.00
#
_symmetry.space_group_name_H-M   'P 1'
#
loop_
_entity.id
_entity.type
_entity.pdbx_description
1 polymer ?
#
loop_
_entity_poly.entity_id
_entity_poly.type
_entity_poly.pdbx_seq_one_letter_code
_entity_poly.pdbx_strand_id
1 'polypeptide(L)'
;FIAYLTCKGQGVSVDIPEDAESWLSISSIQSAGTSAVVKFQAEANTGEVRETTITFHTTDGTKDYTSQTTLSQLGAIIDASIEEFLAAEVSDKLYRLEGVITNISHTTYGNLDLRDFSGEAYVYGIEDFTTLGLKVGDIITIVGKRAAYKENPQVGDAFLESSIPVTAATIAEVLAKPDDPNTYFMVTGEISSIATGDYGNLTLKDGDDEIYSYGCYPGWGATGDDRKYVVVDKGLKVGDQLTVIAPKDSYQGEPQLSGSIYFSHVSSK
;
A
#
# COMPACT_ATOMS: atom_id res chain seq x y z
N PHE A 1 -12.88 19.61 -8.56
CA PHE A 1 -11.59 20.37 -8.56
C PHE A 1 -11.87 21.85 -8.35
N ILE A 2 -10.96 22.59 -7.69
CA ILE A 2 -11.09 24.04 -7.47
C ILE A 2 -9.79 24.73 -7.88
N ALA A 3 -9.89 25.74 -8.74
CA ALA A 3 -8.78 26.60 -9.12
C ALA A 3 -8.96 28.01 -8.52
N TYR A 4 -7.88 28.54 -7.95
CA TYR A 4 -7.81 29.89 -7.41
C TYR A 4 -6.93 30.75 -8.32
N LEU A 5 -7.48 31.84 -8.81
CA LEU A 5 -6.84 32.71 -9.80
C LEU A 5 -6.65 34.11 -9.22
N THR A 6 -5.48 34.69 -9.48
CA THR A 6 -5.23 36.13 -9.36
C THR A 6 -5.22 36.72 -10.77
N CYS A 7 -6.25 37.50 -11.09
CA CYS A 7 -6.52 38.06 -12.40
C CYS A 7 -5.90 39.46 -12.54
N LYS A 8 -5.22 39.73 -13.66
CA LYS A 8 -4.75 41.08 -14.02
C LYS A 8 -5.85 41.92 -14.68
N GLY A 9 -6.83 41.26 -15.30
CA GLY A 9 -7.98 41.87 -15.95
C GLY A 9 -9.31 41.59 -15.23
N GLN A 10 -10.40 41.97 -15.89
CA GLN A 10 -11.77 41.65 -15.50
C GLN A 10 -12.27 40.42 -16.29
N GLY A 11 -13.25 39.72 -15.70
CA GLY A 11 -13.84 38.53 -16.30
C GLY A 11 -12.90 37.32 -16.27
N VAL A 12 -13.51 36.14 -16.17
CA VAL A 12 -12.80 34.86 -16.31
C VAL A 12 -13.60 34.00 -17.26
N SER A 13 -12.93 33.50 -18.30
CA SER A 13 -13.41 32.39 -19.12
C SER A 13 -12.39 31.27 -19.06
N VAL A 14 -12.86 30.04 -19.29
CA VAL A 14 -12.05 28.84 -19.20
C VAL A 14 -12.31 28.01 -20.43
N ASP A 15 -11.24 27.66 -21.12
CA ASP A 15 -11.26 26.74 -22.24
C ASP A 15 -11.00 25.34 -21.70
N ILE A 16 -12.04 24.50 -21.75
CA ILE A 16 -11.93 23.05 -21.58
C ILE A 16 -11.61 22.47 -22.96
N PRO A 17 -10.46 21.81 -23.14
CA PRO A 17 -10.09 21.22 -24.42
C PRO A 17 -10.96 20.00 -24.77
N GLU A 18 -10.97 19.64 -26.06
CA GLU A 18 -11.80 18.56 -26.63
C GLU A 18 -11.61 17.20 -25.92
N ASP A 19 -10.39 16.89 -25.46
CA ASP A 19 -10.07 15.67 -24.72
C ASP A 19 -10.73 15.58 -23.33
N ALA A 20 -11.31 16.68 -22.86
CA ALA A 20 -11.93 16.81 -21.55
C ALA A 20 -13.42 17.14 -21.58
N GLU A 21 -13.98 17.55 -22.72
CA GLU A 21 -15.38 17.98 -22.83
C GLU A 21 -16.39 16.92 -22.37
N SER A 22 -16.08 15.63 -22.58
CA SER A 22 -16.99 14.55 -22.22
C SER A 22 -17.06 14.25 -20.73
N TRP A 23 -16.12 14.78 -19.93
CA TRP A 23 -15.98 14.38 -18.53
C TRP A 23 -15.66 15.51 -17.56
N LEU A 24 -15.26 16.69 -18.05
CA LEU A 24 -14.96 17.86 -17.25
C LEU A 24 -15.90 18.99 -17.64
N SER A 25 -16.51 19.63 -16.64
CA SER A 25 -17.37 20.79 -16.86
C SER A 25 -17.14 21.86 -15.78
N ILE A 26 -17.46 23.11 -16.12
CA ILE A 26 -17.40 24.24 -15.19
C ILE A 26 -18.70 24.25 -14.39
N SER A 27 -18.62 24.04 -13.07
CA SER A 27 -19.81 24.11 -12.20
C SER A 27 -20.12 25.53 -11.75
N SER A 28 -19.09 26.36 -11.55
CA SER A 28 -19.27 27.79 -11.26
C SER A 28 -18.00 28.60 -11.47
N ILE A 29 -18.17 29.87 -11.84
CA ILE A 29 -17.13 30.89 -11.82
C ILE A 29 -17.59 32.00 -10.87
N GLN A 30 -16.79 32.30 -9.86
CA GLN A 30 -17.02 33.41 -8.93
C GLN A 30 -15.85 34.38 -9.02
N SER A 31 -16.12 35.66 -9.17
CA SER A 31 -15.09 36.70 -9.28
C SER A 31 -15.37 37.82 -8.29
N ALA A 32 -14.31 38.28 -7.61
CA ALA A 32 -14.33 39.40 -6.68
C ALA A 32 -13.04 40.21 -6.83
N GLY A 33 -13.14 41.40 -7.44
CA GLY A 33 -11.97 42.22 -7.76
C GLY A 33 -11.01 41.47 -8.68
N THR A 34 -9.75 41.37 -8.28
CA THR A 34 -8.69 40.64 -9.00
C THR A 34 -8.63 39.16 -8.63
N SER A 35 -9.58 38.62 -7.88
CA SER A 35 -9.59 37.22 -7.47
C SER A 35 -10.74 36.47 -8.13
N ALA A 36 -10.47 35.26 -8.59
CA ALA A 36 -11.52 34.38 -9.09
C ALA A 36 -11.34 32.94 -8.59
N VAL A 37 -12.47 32.28 -8.40
CA VAL A 37 -12.56 30.87 -8.03
C VAL A 37 -13.36 30.16 -9.11
N VAL A 38 -12.72 29.20 -9.77
CA VAL A 38 -13.37 28.32 -10.74
C VAL A 38 -13.55 26.95 -10.11
N LYS A 39 -14.79 26.47 -10.09
CA LYS A 39 -15.11 25.12 -9.64
C LYS A 39 -15.42 24.26 -10.86
N PHE A 40 -14.84 23.06 -10.87
CA PHE A 40 -15.05 22.07 -11.90
C PHE A 40 -15.76 20.86 -11.31
N GLN A 41 -16.70 20.33 -12.08
CA GLN A 41 -17.29 19.02 -11.89
C GLN A 41 -16.62 18.06 -12.87
N ALA A 42 -16.16 16.92 -12.37
CA ALA A 42 -15.64 15.84 -13.20
C ALA A 42 -16.51 14.60 -13.02
N GLU A 43 -16.81 13.92 -14.12
CA GLU A 43 -17.45 12.60 -14.09
C GLU A 43 -16.52 11.56 -13.45
N ALA A 44 -17.08 10.47 -12.93
CA ALA A 44 -16.27 9.38 -12.42
C ALA A 44 -15.36 8.83 -13.53
N ASN A 45 -14.10 8.53 -13.19
CA ASN A 45 -13.16 7.92 -14.11
C ASN A 45 -13.06 6.42 -13.78
N THR A 46 -13.63 5.58 -14.65
CA THR A 46 -13.57 4.12 -14.52
C THR A 46 -12.46 3.49 -15.38
N GLY A 47 -11.71 4.31 -16.12
CA GLY A 47 -10.62 3.88 -17.00
C GLY A 47 -9.26 4.08 -16.37
N GLU A 48 -8.25 4.34 -17.20
CA GLU A 48 -6.90 4.72 -16.77
C GLU A 48 -6.85 6.18 -16.32
N VAL A 49 -5.71 6.62 -15.76
CA VAL A 49 -5.46 8.04 -15.51
C VAL A 49 -5.78 8.86 -16.76
N ARG A 50 -6.50 9.97 -16.57
CA ARG A 50 -6.73 10.96 -17.64
C ARG A 50 -6.28 12.33 -17.18
N GLU A 51 -5.67 13.05 -18.09
CA GLU A 51 -5.12 14.38 -17.84
C GLU A 51 -5.56 15.33 -18.93
N THR A 52 -5.69 16.60 -18.59
CA THR A 52 -6.00 17.65 -19.56
C THR A 52 -5.37 18.97 -19.12
N THR A 53 -5.02 19.83 -20.08
CA THR A 53 -4.54 21.18 -19.81
C THR A 53 -5.65 22.20 -20.06
N ILE A 54 -6.15 22.79 -18.99
CA ILE A 54 -7.15 23.86 -19.08
C ILE A 54 -6.47 25.22 -19.21
N THR A 55 -7.06 26.10 -20.02
CA THR A 55 -6.57 27.48 -20.20
C THR A 55 -7.57 28.46 -19.60
N PHE A 56 -7.09 29.35 -18.74
CA PHE A 56 -7.85 30.45 -18.16
C PHE A 56 -7.56 31.73 -18.93
N HIS A 57 -8.60 32.49 -19.24
CA HIS A 57 -8.53 33.75 -19.97
C HIS A 57 -9.10 34.88 -19.13
N THR A 58 -8.38 36.01 -19.10
CA THR A 58 -8.85 37.28 -18.51
C THR A 58 -8.49 38.42 -19.44
N THR A 59 -9.22 39.55 -19.39
CA THR A 59 -8.95 40.70 -20.24
C THR A 59 -8.99 42.00 -19.45
N ASP A 60 -8.10 42.94 -19.71
CA ASP A 60 -8.21 44.30 -19.16
C ASP A 60 -9.00 45.25 -20.07
N GLY A 61 -9.60 44.72 -21.13
CA GLY A 61 -10.30 45.47 -22.18
C GLY A 61 -9.40 45.93 -23.33
N THR A 62 -8.07 45.84 -23.17
CA THR A 62 -7.08 46.15 -24.22
C THR A 62 -6.18 44.97 -24.56
N LYS A 63 -5.94 44.10 -23.58
CA LYS A 63 -5.08 42.93 -23.70
C LYS A 63 -5.71 41.73 -23.02
N ASP A 64 -5.57 40.59 -23.68
CA ASP A 64 -5.91 39.29 -23.13
C ASP A 64 -4.70 38.66 -22.43
N TYR A 65 -4.98 38.00 -21.31
CA TYR A 65 -4.02 37.27 -20.50
C TYR A 65 -4.48 35.83 -20.38
N THR A 66 -3.54 34.92 -20.53
CA THR A 66 -3.77 33.49 -20.37
C THR A 66 -2.92 32.91 -19.25
N SER A 67 -3.45 31.86 -18.62
CA SER A 67 -2.70 30.99 -17.71
C SER A 67 -3.18 29.56 -17.93
N GLN A 68 -2.30 28.58 -17.75
CA GLN A 68 -2.63 27.17 -17.91
C GLN A 68 -2.38 26.40 -16.63
N THR A 69 -3.13 25.33 -16.42
CA THR A 69 -2.81 24.29 -15.44
C THR A 69 -3.21 22.93 -15.98
N THR A 70 -2.49 21.90 -15.55
CA THR A 70 -2.90 20.52 -15.80
C THR A 70 -3.87 20.09 -14.70
N LEU A 71 -4.93 19.40 -15.11
CA LEU A 71 -5.84 18.69 -14.23
C LEU A 71 -5.69 17.20 -14.52
N SER A 72 -5.37 16.42 -13.48
CA SER A 72 -5.25 14.98 -13.54
C SER A 72 -6.34 14.35 -12.69
N GLN A 73 -7.00 13.31 -13.21
CA GLN A 73 -7.96 12.51 -12.47
C GLN A 73 -7.55 11.05 -12.52
N LEU A 74 -7.28 10.47 -11.35
CA LEU A 74 -7.00 9.04 -11.21
C LEU A 74 -8.14 8.21 -11.81
N GLY A 75 -7.75 7.09 -12.41
CA GLY A 75 -8.66 6.10 -12.98
C GLY A 75 -9.30 5.20 -11.93
N ALA A 76 -9.91 4.11 -12.40
CA ALA A 76 -10.25 3.00 -11.53
C ALA A 76 -8.97 2.41 -10.92
N ILE A 77 -8.99 2.18 -9.61
CA ILE A 77 -7.92 1.51 -8.90
C ILE A 77 -8.31 0.03 -8.78
N ILE A 78 -7.45 -0.85 -9.27
CA ILE A 78 -7.67 -2.29 -9.31
C ILE A 78 -7.06 -2.89 -8.04
N ASP A 79 -7.87 -3.54 -7.21
CA ASP A 79 -7.36 -4.39 -6.14
C ASP A 79 -6.77 -5.66 -6.76
N ALA A 80 -5.52 -5.99 -6.42
CA ALA A 80 -4.83 -7.15 -6.98
C ALA A 80 -3.88 -7.78 -5.95
N SER A 81 -3.67 -9.09 -6.06
CA SER A 81 -2.53 -9.72 -5.42
C SER A 81 -1.23 -9.30 -6.10
N ILE A 82 -0.09 -9.49 -5.43
CA ILE A 82 1.22 -9.22 -6.01
C ILE A 82 1.46 -10.10 -7.25
N GLU A 83 1.04 -11.37 -7.23
CA GLU A 83 1.15 -12.25 -8.40
C GLU A 83 0.34 -11.73 -9.59
N GLU A 84 -0.92 -11.34 -9.38
CA GLU A 84 -1.79 -10.78 -10.41
C GLU A 84 -1.21 -9.48 -10.99
N PHE A 85 -0.68 -8.61 -10.12
CA PHE A 85 -0.02 -7.38 -10.51
C PHE A 85 1.22 -7.62 -11.38
N LEU A 86 2.09 -8.56 -10.98
CA LEU A 86 3.31 -8.88 -11.72
C LEU A 86 3.01 -9.47 -13.10
N ALA A 87 1.94 -10.27 -13.20
CA ALA A 87 1.44 -10.86 -14.45
C ALA A 87 0.80 -9.84 -15.40
N ALA A 88 0.39 -8.67 -14.90
CA ALA A 88 -0.22 -7.63 -15.72
C ALA A 88 0.77 -6.98 -16.71
N GLU A 89 0.22 -6.49 -17.82
CA GLU A 89 0.98 -5.69 -18.79
C GLU A 89 1.32 -4.30 -18.23
N VAL A 90 2.47 -3.76 -18.64
CA VAL A 90 2.87 -2.39 -18.32
C VAL A 90 1.84 -1.41 -18.90
N SER A 91 1.26 -0.57 -18.05
CA SER A 91 0.20 0.38 -18.42
C SER A 91 0.08 1.48 -17.36
N ASP A 92 -0.75 2.50 -17.63
CA ASP A 92 -1.09 3.57 -16.68
C ASP A 92 -2.27 3.21 -15.75
N LYS A 93 -2.68 1.93 -15.74
CA LYS A 93 -3.62 1.41 -14.74
C LYS A 93 -3.03 1.50 -13.34
N LEU A 94 -3.88 1.87 -12.40
CA LEU A 94 -3.53 1.94 -10.99
C LEU A 94 -3.93 0.64 -10.31
N TYR A 95 -3.01 0.11 -9.51
CA TYR A 95 -3.21 -1.08 -8.70
C TYR A 95 -3.07 -0.72 -7.23
N ARG A 96 -4.01 -1.18 -6.42
CA ARG A 96 -3.90 -1.17 -4.97
C ARG A 96 -3.28 -2.49 -4.54
N LEU A 97 -2.14 -2.39 -3.88
CA LEU A 97 -1.35 -3.53 -3.42
C LEU A 97 -1.20 -3.43 -1.91
N GLU A 98 -1.42 -4.55 -1.23
CA GLU A 98 -1.25 -4.67 0.22
C GLU A 98 -0.20 -5.72 0.54
N GLY A 99 0.70 -5.41 1.46
CA GLY A 99 1.72 -6.37 1.85
C GLY A 99 2.62 -5.89 2.97
N VAL A 100 3.58 -6.74 3.34
CA VAL A 100 4.61 -6.45 4.32
C VAL A 100 5.85 -5.92 3.62
N ILE A 101 6.46 -4.86 4.16
CA ILE A 101 7.78 -4.40 3.73
C ILE A 101 8.83 -5.41 4.20
N THR A 102 9.43 -6.17 3.29
CA THR A 102 10.45 -7.18 3.64
C THR A 102 11.86 -6.62 3.63
N ASN A 103 12.09 -5.55 2.87
CA ASN A 103 13.38 -4.89 2.75
C ASN A 103 13.22 -3.44 2.27
N ILE A 104 14.12 -2.54 2.69
CA ILE A 104 14.19 -1.15 2.20
C ILE A 104 15.60 -0.94 1.64
N SER A 105 15.71 -0.89 0.31
CA SER A 105 16.97 -0.75 -0.40
C SER A 105 17.40 0.71 -0.58
N HIS A 106 16.48 1.68 -0.52
CA HIS A 106 16.82 3.10 -0.63
C HIS A 106 15.89 4.00 0.21
N THR A 107 16.40 4.54 1.31
CA THR A 107 15.61 5.29 2.31
C THR A 107 15.22 6.71 1.90
N THR A 108 15.90 7.33 0.94
CA THR A 108 15.48 8.65 0.43
C THR A 108 14.29 8.58 -0.51
N TYR A 109 14.22 7.55 -1.36
CA TYR A 109 13.20 7.41 -2.38
C TYR A 109 12.08 6.47 -1.95
N GLY A 110 12.33 5.57 -0.99
CA GLY A 110 11.39 4.53 -0.60
C GLY A 110 11.44 3.31 -1.50
N ASN A 111 12.62 2.96 -2.01
CA ASN A 111 12.76 1.72 -2.79
C ASN A 111 12.73 0.54 -1.82
N LEU A 112 11.75 -0.34 -1.97
CA LEU A 112 11.48 -1.42 -1.02
C LEU A 112 10.93 -2.67 -1.71
N ASP A 113 10.96 -3.79 -1.01
CA ASP A 113 10.33 -5.04 -1.42
C ASP A 113 9.03 -5.21 -0.63
N LEU A 114 7.91 -5.38 -1.34
CA LEU A 114 6.56 -5.53 -0.78
C LEU A 114 6.07 -6.96 -1.05
N ARG A 115 5.72 -7.68 0.01
CA ARG A 115 5.30 -9.08 -0.08
C ARG A 115 3.90 -9.32 0.47
N ASP A 116 3.06 -9.99 -0.31
CA ASP A 116 1.78 -10.53 0.13
C ASP A 116 1.83 -12.06 0.21
N PHE A 117 0.67 -12.72 0.29
CA PHE A 117 0.57 -14.17 0.30
C PHE A 117 0.97 -14.85 -1.03
N SER A 118 0.89 -14.12 -2.14
CA SER A 118 1.06 -14.64 -3.51
C SER A 118 2.46 -14.41 -4.07
N GLY A 119 3.16 -13.35 -3.65
CA GLY A 119 4.47 -13.01 -4.18
C GLY A 119 5.09 -11.77 -3.56
N GLU A 120 6.22 -11.35 -4.13
CA GLU A 120 6.97 -10.16 -3.72
C GLU A 120 7.24 -9.26 -4.94
N ALA A 121 6.96 -7.97 -4.83
CA ALA A 121 7.22 -6.97 -5.85
C ALA A 121 8.19 -5.90 -5.37
N TYR A 122 9.08 -5.49 -6.25
CA TYR A 122 9.94 -4.34 -6.03
C TYR A 122 9.18 -3.04 -6.27
N VAL A 123 9.17 -2.16 -5.28
CA VAL A 123 8.59 -0.81 -5.35
C VAL A 123 9.70 0.18 -5.65
N TYR A 124 9.62 0.86 -6.80
CA TYR A 124 10.59 1.86 -7.23
C TYR A 124 10.18 3.25 -6.74
N GLY A 125 10.31 3.42 -5.43
CA GLY A 125 10.04 4.67 -4.73
C GLY A 125 8.57 4.84 -4.34
N ILE A 126 8.35 5.60 -3.26
CA ILE A 126 7.04 5.99 -2.75
C ILE A 126 7.05 7.50 -2.56
N GLU A 127 5.99 8.16 -3.02
CA GLU A 127 5.80 9.60 -2.84
C GLU A 127 5.97 10.00 -1.36
N ASP A 128 6.74 11.06 -1.12
CA ASP A 128 7.03 11.62 0.21
C ASP A 128 7.59 10.63 1.26
N PHE A 129 8.22 9.53 0.83
CA PHE A 129 8.67 8.42 1.69
C PHE A 129 9.37 8.85 2.98
N THR A 130 10.28 9.82 2.90
CA THR A 130 11.06 10.30 4.07
C THR A 130 10.20 10.89 5.20
N THR A 131 8.95 11.25 4.92
CA THR A 131 8.00 11.78 5.90
C THR A 131 7.08 10.70 6.49
N LEU A 132 7.01 9.53 5.86
CA LEU A 132 6.03 8.48 6.20
C LEU A 132 6.43 7.63 7.41
N GLY A 133 7.73 7.58 7.74
CA GLY A 133 8.24 6.81 8.88
C GLY A 133 8.11 5.28 8.76
N LEU A 134 7.98 4.77 7.53
CA LEU A 134 7.87 3.34 7.24
C LEU A 134 9.16 2.59 7.55
N LYS A 135 9.03 1.36 8.05
CA LYS A 135 10.17 0.45 8.32
C LYS A 135 9.89 -0.97 7.85
N VAL A 136 10.96 -1.76 7.70
CA VAL A 136 10.85 -3.20 7.45
C VAL A 136 9.96 -3.84 8.50
N GLY A 137 9.03 -4.67 8.05
CA GLY A 137 8.01 -5.32 8.85
C GLY A 137 6.66 -4.61 8.86
N ASP A 138 6.59 -3.31 8.54
CA ASP A 138 5.29 -2.64 8.45
C ASP A 138 4.43 -3.25 7.34
N ILE A 139 3.12 -3.30 7.59
CA ILE A 139 2.13 -3.69 6.57
C ILE A 139 1.62 -2.39 5.95
N ILE A 140 1.65 -2.29 4.62
CA ILE A 140 1.24 -1.09 3.90
C ILE A 140 0.25 -1.41 2.79
N THR A 141 -0.63 -0.45 2.52
CA THR A 141 -1.43 -0.37 1.31
C THR A 141 -0.87 0.76 0.46
N ILE A 142 -0.41 0.44 -0.75
CA ILE A 142 0.07 1.42 -1.72
C ILE A 142 -0.80 1.39 -2.97
N VAL A 143 -0.86 2.51 -3.66
CA VAL A 143 -1.39 2.58 -5.03
C VAL A 143 -0.26 2.94 -5.96
N GLY A 144 -0.10 2.20 -7.06
CA GLY A 144 0.95 2.45 -8.04
C GLY A 144 0.66 1.80 -9.39
N LYS A 145 1.56 1.98 -10.34
CA LYS A 145 1.45 1.47 -11.71
C LYS A 145 2.32 0.25 -11.93
N ARG A 146 1.88 -0.61 -12.85
CA ARG A 146 2.72 -1.68 -13.39
C ARG A 146 3.78 -1.07 -14.30
N ALA A 147 5.04 -1.05 -13.84
CA ALA A 147 6.19 -0.53 -14.58
C ALA A 147 7.27 -1.60 -14.77
N ALA A 148 8.25 -1.34 -15.63
CA ALA A 148 9.40 -2.22 -15.78
C ALA A 148 10.69 -1.43 -16.07
N TYR A 149 11.80 -1.81 -15.43
CA TYR A 149 13.13 -1.28 -15.73
C TYR A 149 14.02 -2.37 -16.29
N LYS A 150 14.44 -2.23 -17.56
CA LYS A 150 15.21 -3.24 -18.28
C LYS A 150 14.56 -4.63 -18.16
N GLU A 151 13.26 -4.69 -18.46
CA GLU A 151 12.41 -5.91 -18.39
C GLU A 151 12.14 -6.45 -16.99
N ASN A 152 12.76 -5.90 -15.92
CA ASN A 152 12.44 -6.30 -14.55
C ASN A 152 11.14 -5.60 -14.10
N PRO A 153 10.13 -6.36 -13.62
CA PRO A 153 8.87 -5.79 -13.16
C PRO A 153 9.06 -4.99 -11.87
N GLN A 154 8.33 -3.88 -11.75
CA GLN A 154 8.34 -3.04 -10.55
C GLN A 154 7.01 -2.27 -10.40
N VAL A 155 6.73 -1.81 -9.19
CA VAL A 155 5.71 -0.79 -8.92
C VAL A 155 6.34 0.58 -9.18
N GLY A 156 5.74 1.37 -10.07
CA GLY A 156 6.15 2.75 -10.35
C GLY A 156 5.09 3.75 -9.87
N ASP A 157 5.49 5.01 -9.71
CA ASP A 157 4.62 6.13 -9.30
C ASP A 157 3.77 5.81 -8.06
N ALA A 158 4.35 5.13 -7.07
CA ALA A 158 3.61 4.66 -5.92
C ALA A 158 3.39 5.77 -4.89
N PHE A 159 2.22 5.77 -4.25
CA PHE A 159 1.93 6.58 -3.06
C PHE A 159 1.27 5.72 -1.99
N LEU A 160 1.46 6.13 -0.72
CA LEU A 160 0.91 5.41 0.43
C LEU A 160 -0.58 5.75 0.61
N GLU A 161 -1.43 4.72 0.67
CA GLU A 161 -2.85 4.87 1.03
C GLU A 161 -3.05 4.65 2.53
N SER A 162 -2.42 3.63 3.10
CA SER A 162 -2.45 3.37 4.55
C SER A 162 -1.25 2.54 5.02
N SER A 163 -0.98 2.57 6.33
CA SER A 163 0.02 1.72 6.96
C SER A 163 -0.43 1.23 8.33
N ILE A 164 0.00 0.02 8.68
CA ILE A 164 -0.14 -0.59 9.99
C ILE A 164 1.29 -0.77 10.54
N PRO A 165 1.68 -0.02 11.57
CA PRO A 165 3.00 -0.14 12.15
C PRO A 165 3.14 -1.48 12.88
N VAL A 166 4.19 -2.22 12.57
CA VAL A 166 4.51 -3.48 13.27
C VAL A 166 5.60 -3.24 14.31
N THR A 167 5.43 -3.80 15.50
CA THR A 167 6.38 -3.65 16.61
C THR A 167 7.16 -4.94 16.81
N ALA A 168 8.49 -4.90 16.70
CA ALA A 168 9.32 -6.03 17.10
C ALA A 168 9.20 -6.26 18.61
N ALA A 169 8.97 -7.50 19.02
CA ALA A 169 8.80 -7.87 20.42
C ALA A 169 9.27 -9.31 20.68
N THR A 170 9.79 -9.57 21.88
CA THR A 170 10.05 -10.95 22.35
C THR A 170 8.74 -11.67 22.69
N ILE A 171 8.81 -12.99 22.84
CA ILE A 171 7.64 -13.77 23.28
C ILE A 171 7.16 -13.29 24.65
N ALA A 172 8.07 -13.10 25.61
CA ALA A 172 7.75 -12.58 26.94
C ALA A 172 7.03 -11.21 26.89
N GLU A 173 7.50 -10.31 26.03
CA GLU A 173 6.91 -8.99 25.85
C GLU A 173 5.48 -9.08 25.30
N VAL A 174 5.25 -9.95 24.32
CA VAL A 174 3.91 -10.19 23.75
C VAL A 174 2.98 -10.82 24.78
N LEU A 175 3.43 -11.80 25.56
CA LEU A 175 2.63 -12.44 26.62
C LEU A 175 2.12 -11.43 27.66
N ALA A 176 2.85 -10.34 27.89
CA ALA A 176 2.46 -9.27 28.82
C ALA A 176 1.50 -8.22 28.22
N LYS A 177 1.19 -8.28 26.91
CA LYS A 177 0.25 -7.35 26.26
C LYS A 177 -1.19 -7.82 26.37
N PRO A 178 -2.17 -6.90 26.36
CA PRO A 178 -3.57 -7.27 26.20
C PRO A 178 -3.81 -7.86 24.79
N ASP A 179 -4.92 -8.58 24.66
CA ASP A 179 -5.41 -9.00 23.34
C ASP A 179 -5.85 -7.77 22.54
N ASP A 180 -5.38 -7.68 21.29
CA ASP A 180 -5.78 -6.63 20.37
C ASP A 180 -5.58 -7.11 18.92
N PRO A 181 -6.66 -7.35 18.16
CA PRO A 181 -6.57 -7.79 16.77
C PRO A 181 -5.98 -6.75 15.81
N ASN A 182 -5.79 -5.50 16.26
CA ASN A 182 -5.27 -4.40 15.44
C ASN A 182 -3.82 -4.00 15.77
N THR A 183 -3.23 -4.57 16.83
CA THR A 183 -1.83 -4.33 17.19
C THR A 183 -0.98 -5.51 16.74
N TYR A 184 -0.04 -5.25 15.82
CA TYR A 184 0.79 -6.30 15.22
C TYR A 184 2.19 -6.32 15.82
N PHE A 185 2.64 -7.52 16.16
CA PHE A 185 3.98 -7.79 16.66
C PHE A 185 4.77 -8.60 15.65
N MET A 186 6.04 -8.26 15.46
CA MET A 186 7.01 -9.12 14.78
C MET A 186 7.76 -9.93 15.83
N VAL A 187 7.53 -11.23 15.87
CA VAL A 187 8.00 -12.15 16.91
C VAL A 187 8.92 -13.19 16.29
N THR A 188 10.07 -13.43 16.91
CA THR A 188 10.99 -14.50 16.51
C THR A 188 11.13 -15.52 17.62
N GLY A 189 11.11 -16.81 17.28
CA GLY A 189 11.36 -17.90 18.21
C GLY A 189 11.80 -19.19 17.50
N GLU A 190 12.31 -20.14 18.27
CA GLU A 190 12.56 -21.50 17.82
C GLU A 190 11.22 -22.24 17.68
N ILE A 191 10.99 -22.95 16.57
CA ILE A 191 9.82 -23.82 16.43
C ILE A 191 9.98 -25.03 17.36
N SER A 192 9.23 -25.08 18.46
CA SER A 192 9.29 -26.20 19.40
C SER A 192 8.35 -27.36 19.03
N SER A 193 7.24 -27.06 18.35
CA SER A 193 6.32 -28.06 17.81
C SER A 193 5.55 -27.53 16.60
N ILE A 194 5.14 -28.45 15.72
CA ILE A 194 4.27 -28.17 14.57
C ILE A 194 3.06 -29.10 14.69
N ALA A 195 1.86 -28.54 14.70
CA ALA A 195 0.63 -29.33 14.75
C ALA A 195 0.31 -29.93 13.37
N THR A 196 -0.43 -31.03 13.37
CA THR A 196 -0.90 -31.66 12.12
C THR A 196 -1.94 -30.79 11.42
N GLY A 197 -1.91 -30.76 10.09
CA GLY A 197 -2.87 -30.04 9.26
C GLY A 197 -2.22 -28.97 8.41
N ASP A 198 -3.05 -28.22 7.69
CA ASP A 198 -2.56 -27.42 6.56
C ASP A 198 -2.39 -25.94 6.90
N TYR A 199 -2.88 -25.47 8.05
CA TYR A 199 -2.91 -24.05 8.41
C TYR A 199 -1.65 -23.54 9.15
N GLY A 200 -0.60 -24.35 9.24
CA GLY A 200 0.69 -23.92 9.79
C GLY A 200 0.71 -23.68 11.30
N ASN A 201 -0.24 -24.25 12.05
CA ASN A 201 -0.28 -24.17 13.51
C ASN A 201 1.02 -24.71 14.13
N LEU A 202 1.67 -23.90 14.98
CA LEU A 202 2.97 -24.24 15.57
C LEU A 202 3.19 -23.51 16.90
N THR A 203 4.16 -23.96 17.69
CA THR A 203 4.59 -23.27 18.92
C THR A 203 5.98 -22.67 18.71
N LEU A 204 6.12 -21.40 19.09
CA LEU A 204 7.40 -20.70 19.13
C LEU A 204 7.92 -20.63 20.56
N LYS A 205 9.24 -20.71 20.70
CA LYS A 205 9.95 -20.65 21.97
C LYS A 205 11.09 -19.61 21.95
N ASP A 206 11.26 -18.90 23.04
CA ASP A 206 12.37 -17.97 23.27
C ASP A 206 12.80 -18.08 24.74
N GLY A 207 13.93 -18.75 24.99
CA GLY A 207 14.36 -19.06 26.36
C GLY A 207 13.39 -20.01 27.07
N ASP A 208 12.79 -19.54 28.16
CA ASP A 208 11.78 -20.28 28.94
C ASP A 208 10.34 -19.94 28.53
N ASP A 209 10.16 -18.92 27.68
CA ASP A 209 8.85 -18.46 27.23
C ASP A 209 8.43 -19.17 25.95
N GLU A 210 7.14 -19.54 25.86
CA GLU A 210 6.54 -20.18 24.70
C GLU A 210 5.22 -19.49 24.34
N ILE A 211 4.90 -19.43 23.05
CA ILE A 211 3.60 -18.95 22.57
C ILE A 211 3.13 -19.79 21.39
N TYR A 212 1.88 -20.19 21.44
CA TYR A 212 1.23 -20.91 20.36
C TYR A 212 0.79 -19.95 19.26
N SER A 213 1.04 -20.32 18.00
CA SER A 213 0.58 -19.62 16.81
C SER A 213 -0.60 -20.37 16.23
N TYR A 214 -1.82 -19.84 16.45
CA TYR A 214 -3.02 -20.36 15.82
C TYR A 214 -3.11 -19.83 14.39
N GLY A 215 -2.62 -20.63 13.46
CA GLY A 215 -2.36 -20.24 12.08
C GLY A 215 -0.95 -19.68 11.91
N CYS A 216 -0.27 -20.14 10.86
CA CYS A 216 0.86 -19.47 10.26
C CYS A 216 0.61 -19.49 8.75
N TYR A 217 0.33 -18.35 8.15
CA TYR A 217 -0.08 -18.24 6.75
C TYR A 217 1.09 -17.82 5.86
N PRO A 218 1.05 -18.14 4.55
CA PRO A 218 2.12 -17.79 3.60
C PRO A 218 2.48 -16.30 3.55
N GLY A 219 1.53 -15.40 3.78
CA GLY A 219 1.75 -13.95 3.82
C GLY A 219 0.49 -13.14 4.14
N TRP A 220 0.61 -11.81 4.13
CA TRP A 220 -0.50 -10.89 4.33
C TRP A 220 -1.58 -11.06 3.26
N GLY A 221 -2.86 -10.86 3.62
CA GLY A 221 -3.98 -10.91 2.67
C GLY A 221 -4.49 -12.33 2.33
N ALA A 222 -3.82 -13.40 2.77
CA ALA A 222 -4.24 -14.77 2.51
C ALA A 222 -5.68 -15.04 3.00
N THR A 223 -6.52 -15.60 2.12
CA THR A 223 -7.87 -16.09 2.47
C THR A 223 -8.12 -17.49 1.93
N GLY A 224 -9.15 -18.17 2.42
CA GLY A 224 -9.51 -19.51 1.93
C GLY A 224 -8.35 -20.51 1.95
N ASP A 225 -8.06 -21.10 0.79
CA ASP A 225 -6.98 -22.08 0.61
C ASP A 225 -5.58 -21.45 0.55
N ASP A 226 -5.46 -20.15 0.26
CA ASP A 226 -4.18 -19.43 0.23
C ASP A 226 -3.54 -19.31 1.62
N ARG A 227 -4.28 -19.67 2.68
CA ARG A 227 -3.77 -19.76 4.06
C ARG A 227 -2.99 -21.04 4.35
N LYS A 228 -2.97 -21.99 3.42
CA LYS A 228 -2.49 -23.34 3.68
C LYS A 228 -1.01 -23.53 3.30
N TYR A 229 -0.46 -24.64 3.77
CA TYR A 229 0.78 -25.28 3.32
C TYR A 229 2.10 -24.53 3.55
N VAL A 230 2.11 -23.38 4.26
CA VAL A 230 3.35 -22.63 4.53
C VAL A 230 4.48 -23.48 5.12
N VAL A 231 4.14 -24.44 6.00
CA VAL A 231 5.11 -25.33 6.65
C VAL A 231 5.83 -26.17 5.60
N VAL A 232 5.09 -26.77 4.67
CA VAL A 232 5.65 -27.64 3.63
C VAL A 232 6.36 -26.79 2.58
N ASP A 233 5.73 -25.70 2.13
CA ASP A 233 6.25 -24.85 1.06
C ASP A 233 7.53 -24.11 1.44
N LYS A 234 7.68 -23.72 2.71
CA LYS A 234 8.91 -23.11 3.23
C LYS A 234 9.87 -24.13 3.84
N GLY A 235 9.48 -25.41 3.94
CA GLY A 235 10.30 -26.46 4.54
C GLY A 235 10.57 -26.28 6.03
N LEU A 236 9.61 -25.69 6.76
CA LEU A 236 9.73 -25.43 8.20
C LEU A 236 9.77 -26.75 8.98
N LYS A 237 10.67 -26.84 9.95
CA LYS A 237 10.78 -27.98 10.87
C LYS A 237 11.06 -27.52 12.29
N VAL A 238 10.80 -28.42 13.25
CA VAL A 238 11.16 -28.20 14.66
C VAL A 238 12.66 -27.88 14.77
N GLY A 239 12.98 -26.87 15.58
CA GLY A 239 14.32 -26.32 15.76
C GLY A 239 14.66 -25.14 14.84
N ASP A 240 13.87 -24.88 13.79
CA ASP A 240 14.10 -23.68 12.96
C ASP A 240 13.81 -22.40 13.76
N GLN A 241 14.59 -21.34 13.53
CA GLN A 241 14.25 -20.01 14.01
C GLN A 241 13.27 -19.37 13.04
N LEU A 242 12.04 -19.13 13.47
CA LEU A 242 10.98 -18.55 12.65
C LEU A 242 10.62 -17.15 13.17
N THR A 243 10.52 -16.20 12.25
CA THR A 243 9.95 -14.87 12.48
C THR A 243 8.57 -14.80 11.84
N VAL A 244 7.58 -14.39 12.61
CA VAL A 244 6.20 -14.16 12.17
C VAL A 244 5.74 -12.75 12.52
N ILE A 245 4.69 -12.29 11.83
CA ILE A 245 3.96 -11.07 12.21
C ILE A 245 2.54 -11.47 12.60
N ALA A 246 2.06 -11.04 13.77
CA ALA A 246 0.72 -11.39 14.22
C ALA A 246 0.19 -10.44 15.31
N PRO A 247 -1.13 -10.29 15.44
CA PRO A 247 -1.74 -9.79 16.66
C PRO A 247 -1.70 -10.84 17.77
N LYS A 248 -1.75 -10.34 19.01
CA LYS A 248 -1.95 -11.18 20.20
C LYS A 248 -3.44 -11.40 20.43
N ASP A 249 -3.79 -12.63 20.78
CA ASP A 249 -5.13 -13.04 21.21
C ASP A 249 -5.02 -14.01 22.41
N SER A 250 -6.15 -14.45 22.95
CA SER A 250 -6.23 -15.52 23.94
C SER A 250 -7.41 -16.45 23.65
N TYR A 251 -7.16 -17.76 23.58
CA TYR A 251 -8.20 -18.76 23.40
C TYR A 251 -8.47 -19.49 24.72
N GLN A 252 -9.71 -19.40 25.22
CA GLN A 252 -10.10 -19.98 26.52
C GLN A 252 -9.21 -19.53 27.69
N GLY A 253 -8.63 -18.31 27.59
CA GLY A 253 -7.73 -17.76 28.61
C GLY A 253 -6.24 -18.04 28.38
N GLU A 254 -5.89 -18.87 27.40
CA GLU A 254 -4.50 -19.15 27.05
C GLU A 254 -4.00 -18.18 25.97
N PRO A 255 -2.90 -17.44 26.20
CA PRO A 255 -2.31 -16.53 25.21
C PRO A 255 -1.86 -17.24 23.93
N GLN A 256 -2.13 -16.63 22.78
CA GLN A 256 -1.68 -17.11 21.48
C GLN A 256 -1.41 -15.94 20.52
N LEU A 257 -0.70 -16.23 19.43
CA LEU A 257 -0.71 -15.40 18.23
C LEU A 257 -1.86 -15.85 17.33
N SER A 258 -2.63 -14.91 16.79
CA SER A 258 -3.80 -15.20 15.97
C SER A 258 -3.54 -14.90 14.50
N GLY A 259 -3.61 -15.93 13.65
CA GLY A 259 -3.46 -15.78 12.21
C GLY A 259 -2.12 -15.20 11.80
N SER A 260 -1.03 -15.69 12.41
CA SER A 260 0.32 -15.22 12.11
C SER A 260 0.63 -15.33 10.62
N ILE A 261 1.42 -14.40 10.09
CA ILE A 261 1.94 -14.47 8.72
C ILE A 261 3.45 -14.72 8.74
N TYR A 262 3.91 -15.53 7.81
CA TYR A 262 5.33 -15.84 7.64
C TYR A 262 6.13 -14.60 7.24
N PHE A 263 7.18 -14.28 8.01
CA PHE A 263 8.13 -13.20 7.66
C PHE A 263 9.47 -13.76 7.17
N SER A 264 10.15 -14.57 7.96
CA SER A 264 11.44 -15.18 7.58
C SER A 264 11.75 -16.37 8.46
N HIS A 265 12.67 -17.25 8.05
CA HIS A 265 13.21 -18.26 8.93
C HIS A 265 14.70 -18.54 8.67
N VAL A 266 15.36 -19.12 9.66
CA VAL A 266 16.68 -19.73 9.54
C VAL A 266 16.53 -21.19 9.93
N SER A 267 16.86 -22.09 9.00
CA SER A 267 16.78 -23.52 9.25
C SER A 267 17.75 -23.95 10.34
N SER A 268 17.28 -24.83 11.23
CA SER A 268 18.15 -25.63 12.11
C SER A 268 19.17 -26.43 11.29
N LYS A 269 20.36 -26.60 11.88
CA LYS A 269 21.46 -27.40 11.34
C LYS A 269 21.15 -28.89 11.39
#